data_AF-A0A3N9UM05-F1
#
_entry.id   AF-A0A3N9UM05-F1
#
_cell.length_a   1.000
_cell.length_b   1.000
_cell.length_c   1.000
_cell.angle_alpha   90.00
_cell.angle_beta   90.00
_cell.angle_gamma   90.00
#
_symmetry.space_group_name_H-M   'P 1'
#
loop_
_entity.id
_entity.type
_entity.pdbx_description
1 polymer ?
#
loop_
_entity_poly.entity_id
_entity_poly.type
_entity_poly.pdbx_seq_one_letter_code
_entity_poly.pdbx_strand_id
1 'polypeptide(L)'
;HRSEHWIVVSGTAKVTCGEKEYIVNVNESTFIPIGVNHRLENPGVIPLTIIEVQSGEYLGEDDIVRFEDDYRRCASGEETPE
;
A
#
# COMPACT_ATOMS: atom_id res chain seq x y z
N HIS A 1 -12.40 -2.24 -9.06
CA HIS A 1 -12.54 -0.81 -8.68
C HIS A 1 -12.43 -0.70 -7.17
N ARG A 2 -11.23 -0.44 -6.66
CA ARG A 2 -10.95 -0.37 -5.22
C ARG A 2 -10.32 0.98 -4.87
N SER A 3 -10.87 1.68 -3.89
CA SER A 3 -10.21 2.79 -3.23
C SER A 3 -9.73 2.36 -1.85
N GLU A 4 -8.78 3.09 -1.30
CA GLU A 4 -8.21 2.78 0.01
C GLU A 4 -8.17 4.01 0.89
N HIS A 5 -8.27 3.80 2.20
CA HIS A 5 -8.06 4.82 3.21
C HIS A 5 -7.05 4.29 4.22
N TRP A 6 -5.92 4.96 4.34
CA TRP A 6 -4.87 4.62 5.28
C TRP A 6 -4.85 5.59 6.44
N ILE A 7 -4.81 5.07 7.67
CA ILE A 7 -4.70 5.85 8.90
C ILE A 7 -3.43 5.44 9.64
N VAL A 8 -2.60 6.40 10.04
CA VAL A 8 -1.36 6.11 10.79
C VAL A 8 -1.66 6.02 12.28
N VAL A 9 -1.44 4.84 12.85
CA VAL A 9 -1.63 4.56 14.28
C VAL A 9 -0.33 4.80 15.07
N SER A 10 0.83 4.54 14.46
CA SER A 10 2.15 4.76 15.08
C SER A 10 3.22 4.98 14.01
N GLY A 11 4.26 5.74 14.34
CA GLY A 11 5.33 6.10 13.42
C GLY A 11 4.94 7.21 12.45
N THR A 12 5.63 7.28 11.32
CA THR A 12 5.41 8.29 10.27
C THR A 12 5.45 7.60 8.92
N ALA A 13 4.44 7.83 8.09
CA ALA A 13 4.38 7.28 6.75
C ALA A 13 4.85 8.34 5.74
N LYS A 14 5.67 7.93 4.77
CA LYS A 14 5.83 8.66 3.51
C LYS A 14 4.94 7.97 2.48
N VAL A 15 4.00 8.73 1.93
CA VAL A 15 3.02 8.23 0.97
C VAL A 15 3.31 8.87 -0.38
N THR A 16 3.48 8.02 -1.38
CA THR A 16 3.38 8.41 -2.79
C THR A 16 1.97 8.10 -3.27
N CYS A 17 1.31 9.08 -3.90
CA CYS A 17 -0.03 8.94 -4.49
C CYS A 17 -0.08 9.71 -5.82
N GLY A 18 0.03 8.97 -6.92
CA GLY A 18 0.27 9.53 -8.25
C GLY A 18 1.61 10.25 -8.29
N GLU A 19 1.60 11.53 -8.66
CA GLU A 19 2.80 12.37 -8.72
C GLU A 19 3.12 13.08 -7.40
N LYS A 20 2.27 12.90 -6.37
CA LYS A 20 2.43 13.57 -5.09
C LYS A 20 3.13 12.66 -4.10
N GLU A 21 4.06 13.25 -3.37
CA GLU A 21 4.74 12.61 -2.26
C GLU A 21 4.61 13.49 -1.01
N TYR A 22 4.17 12.91 0.10
CA TYR A 22 3.94 13.65 1.34
C TYR A 22 4.05 12.74 2.56
N ILE A 23 4.20 13.37 3.72
CA ILE A 23 4.26 12.71 5.02
C ILE A 23 2.86 12.67 5.64
N VAL A 24 2.52 11.52 6.24
CA VAL A 24 1.32 11.34 7.06
C VAL A 24 1.78 10.93 8.47
N ASN A 25 1.40 11.73 9.46
CA ASN A 25 1.80 11.54 10.86
C ASN A 25 0.77 10.71 11.63
N VAL A 26 1.12 10.32 12.86
CA VAL A 26 0.21 9.65 13.78
C VAL A 26 -1.12 10.41 13.88
N ASN A 27 -2.23 9.66 13.83
CA ASN A 27 -3.61 10.16 13.87
C ASN A 27 -4.02 10.98 12.63
N GLU A 28 -3.17 11.08 11.62
CA GLU A 28 -3.53 11.57 10.29
C GLU A 28 -3.88 10.40 9.37
N SER A 29 -4.50 10.74 8.24
CA SER A 29 -4.93 9.75 7.26
C SER A 29 -4.79 10.27 5.84
N THR A 30 -4.80 9.34 4.90
CA THR A 30 -4.84 9.65 3.48
C THR A 30 -5.78 8.73 2.71
N PHE A 31 -6.38 9.26 1.66
CA PHE A 31 -7.24 8.54 0.74
C PHE A 31 -6.50 8.27 -0.56
N ILE A 32 -6.57 7.02 -1.03
CA ILE A 32 -5.99 6.56 -2.28
C ILE A 32 -7.12 6.36 -3.30
N PRO A 33 -7.20 7.19 -4.35
CA PRO A 33 -8.21 7.04 -5.38
C PRO A 33 -7.99 5.78 -6.22
N ILE A 34 -9.09 5.26 -6.78
CA ILE A 34 -9.07 4.09 -7.67
C ILE A 34 -8.15 4.35 -8.87
N GLY A 35 -7.31 3.36 -9.21
CA GLY A 35 -6.46 3.41 -10.40
C GLY A 35 -5.26 4.35 -10.29
N VAL A 36 -5.02 4.94 -9.13
CA VAL A 36 -3.85 5.78 -8.88
C VAL A 36 -2.71 4.94 -8.31
N ASN A 37 -1.54 5.00 -8.94
CA ASN A 37 -0.34 4.38 -8.40
C ASN A 37 -0.01 4.97 -7.03
N HIS A 38 0.27 4.11 -6.06
CA HIS A 38 0.54 4.52 -4.70
C HIS A 38 1.60 3.63 -4.05
N ARG A 39 2.34 4.20 -3.09
CA ARG A 39 3.37 3.50 -2.33
C ARG A 39 3.38 4.00 -0.89
N LEU A 40 3.54 3.07 0.05
CA LEU A 40 3.74 3.35 1.47
C LEU A 40 5.18 3.06 1.85
N GLU A 41 5.81 4.00 2.53
CA GLU A 41 7.16 3.87 3.05
C GLU A 41 7.21 4.27 4.52
N ASN A 42 8.07 3.60 5.29
CA ASN A 42 8.44 4.02 6.64
C ASN A 42 9.84 4.67 6.59
N PRO A 43 9.95 6.00 6.44
CA PRO A 43 11.25 6.68 6.48
C PRO A 43 11.83 6.81 7.89
N GLY A 44 11.04 6.49 8.93
CA GLY A 44 11.43 6.64 10.32
C GLY A 44 12.15 5.42 10.88
N VAL A 45 12.68 5.58 12.10
CA VAL A 45 13.26 4.48 12.89
C VAL A 45 12.24 3.80 13.80
N ILE A 46 11.06 4.39 13.95
CA ILE A 46 9.94 3.82 14.72
C ILE A 46 9.14 2.91 13.76
N PRO A 47 8.74 1.70 14.18
CA PRO A 47 7.85 0.87 13.38
C PRO A 47 6.56 1.61 12.99
N LEU A 48 6.26 1.59 11.70
CA LEU A 48 5.03 2.17 11.16
C LEU A 48 3.88 1.16 11.30
N THR A 49 2.83 1.56 12.01
CA THR A 49 1.58 0.81 12.10
C THR A 49 0.47 1.63 11.47
N ILE A 50 -0.26 1.04 10.53
CA ILE A 50 -1.39 1.67 9.86
C ILE A 50 -2.65 0.81 9.96
N ILE A 51 -3.81 1.45 9.83
CA ILE A 51 -5.08 0.81 9.50
C ILE A 51 -5.35 1.11 8.04
N GLU A 52 -5.57 0.06 7.24
CA GLU A 52 -6.02 0.16 5.86
C GLU A 52 -7.49 -0.25 5.76
N VAL A 53 -8.30 0.62 5.16
CA VAL A 53 -9.69 0.35 4.83
C VAL A 53 -9.82 0.34 3.32
N GLN A 54 -10.13 -0.82 2.75
CA GLN A 54 -10.40 -0.97 1.32
C GLN A 54 -11.90 -0.88 1.07
N SER A 55 -12.31 -0.13 0.04
CA SER A 55 -13.71 0.02 -0.37
C SER A 55 -13.87 -0.28 -1.85
N GLY A 56 -14.80 -1.18 -2.19
CA GLY A 56 -15.07 -1.56 -3.59
C GLY A 56 -15.91 -2.82 -3.71
N GLU A 57 -16.40 -3.08 -4.92
CA GLU A 57 -17.23 -4.27 -5.23
C GLU A 57 -16.39 -5.56 -5.35
N TYR A 58 -15.07 -5.43 -5.51
CA TYR A 58 -14.14 -6.54 -5.58
C TYR A 58 -12.88 -6.21 -4.78
N LEU A 59 -12.54 -7.10 -3.83
CA LEU A 59 -11.42 -6.96 -2.89
C LEU A 59 -10.40 -8.10 -3.03
N GLY A 60 -10.42 -8.82 -4.15
CA GLY A 60 -9.41 -9.84 -4.44
C GLY A 60 -8.02 -9.21 -4.56
N GLU A 61 -7.00 -9.93 -4.08
CA GLU A 61 -5.60 -9.49 -4.16
C GLU A 61 -5.02 -9.53 -5.59
N ASP A 62 -5.71 -10.20 -6.51
CA ASP A 62 -5.40 -10.33 -7.93
C ASP A 62 -5.56 -9.02 -8.72
N ASP A 63 -6.27 -8.03 -8.19
CA ASP A 63 -6.36 -6.66 -8.76
C ASP A 63 -5.17 -5.76 -8.34
N ILE A 64 -4.16 -6.31 -7.66
CA ILE A 64 -2.96 -5.57 -7.22
C ILE A 64 -1.82 -5.77 -8.21
N VAL A 65 -1.59 -4.77 -9.05
CA VAL A 65 -0.38 -4.71 -9.89
C VAL A 65 0.77 -4.16 -9.06
N ARG A 66 1.73 -5.02 -8.71
CA ARG A 66 2.95 -4.62 -7.98
C ARG A 66 4.02 -4.22 -8.99
N PHE A 67 4.43 -2.95 -8.96
CA PHE A 67 5.48 -2.43 -9.86
C PHE A 67 6.89 -2.81 -9.38
N GLU A 68 7.07 -2.90 -8.05
CA GLU A 68 8.31 -3.35 -7.40
C GLU A 68 7.94 -4.21 -6.19
N ASP A 69 8.59 -5.37 -6.02
CA ASP A 69 8.38 -6.27 -4.88
C ASP A 69 9.69 -6.50 -4.11
N ASP A 70 10.12 -5.46 -3.41
CA ASP A 70 11.31 -5.49 -2.54
C ASP A 70 11.23 -6.57 -1.44
N TYR A 71 10.02 -7.08 -1.18
CA TYR A 71 9.71 -8.02 -0.10
C TYR A 71 9.51 -9.47 -0.58
N ARG A 72 9.69 -9.76 -1.88
CA ARG A 72 9.65 -11.12 -2.46
C ARG A 72 8.41 -11.94 -2.05
N ARG A 73 7.24 -11.31 -2.09
CA ARG A 73 5.96 -11.92 -1.70
C ARG A 73 5.34 -12.75 -2.82
N CYS A 74 5.76 -12.54 -4.07
CA CYS A 74 5.44 -13.47 -5.15
C CYS A 74 6.36 -14.70 -5.03
N ALA A 75 5.77 -15.89 -4.88
CA ALA A 75 6.51 -17.14 -4.95
C ALA A 75 7.28 -17.20 -6.27
N SER A 76 8.59 -17.46 -6.19
CA SER A 76 9.37 -17.88 -7.36
C SER A 76 8.65 -19.08 -7.98
N GLY A 77 8.34 -18.99 -9.27
CA GLY A 77 7.50 -19.96 -9.97
C GLY A 77 7.77 -21.40 -9.56
N GLU A 78 6.74 -22.06 -9.05
CA GLU A 78 6.65 -23.51 -9.18
C GLU A 78 6.40 -23.79 -10.66
N GLU A 79 7.46 -24.11 -11.39
CA GLU A 79 7.34 -24.92 -12.60
C GLU A 79 6.62 -26.21 -12.20
N THR A 80 5.34 -26.33 -12.56
CA THR A 80 4.68 -27.63 -12.63
C THR A 80 5.35 -28.42 -13.76
N PRO A 81 5.96 -29.60 -13.50
CA PRO A 81 6.43 -30.46 -14.56
C PRO A 81 5.23 -31.14 -15.24
N GLU A 82 5.21 -31.03 -16.57
CA GLU A 82 4.36 -31.65 -17.62
C GLU A 82 2.82 -31.57 -17.49
#